data_AF-A0A4R2GHD5-F1
#
_entry.id   AF-A0A4R2GHD5-F1
#
_cell.length_a   1.000
_cell.length_b   1.000
_cell.length_c   1.000
_cell.angle_alpha   90.00
_cell.angle_beta   90.00
_cell.angle_gamma   90.00
#
_symmetry.space_group_name_H-M   'P 1'
#
loop_
_entity.id
_entity.type
_entity.pdbx_description
1 polymer ?
#
loop_
_entity_poly.entity_id
_entity_poly.type
_entity_poly.pdbx_seq_one_letter_code
_entity_poly.pdbx_strand_id
1 'polypeptide(L)'
;MIFGEDGKKQPKVEWQVAGAWKLAWIQDRRGTDKDWAGTGRYLNVVRTEGPGCGPGGNATDFPITSALSDRQILTAFVHAVSAVTGQAIPDK
;
A
#
# COMPACT_ATOMS: atom_id res chain seq x y z
N MET A 1 -0.29 12.55 2.72
CA MET A 1 -0.85 11.22 2.32
C MET A 1 -2.35 11.22 2.57
N ILE A 2 -3.12 10.33 1.93
CA ILE A 2 -4.55 10.13 2.23
C ILE A 2 -4.76 8.69 2.65
N PHE A 3 -5.16 8.47 3.90
CA PHE A 3 -5.51 7.14 4.41
C PHE A 3 -6.98 6.84 4.20
N GLY A 4 -7.30 5.56 4.06
CA GLY A 4 -8.67 5.09 4.01
C GLY A 4 -8.74 3.56 4.06
N GLU A 5 -9.87 3.04 3.61
CA GLU A 5 -10.12 1.60 3.50
C GLU A 5 -10.56 1.25 2.07
N ASP A 6 -10.28 0.02 1.64
CA ASP A 6 -10.81 -0.51 0.39
C ASP A 6 -12.24 -1.06 0.56
N GLY A 7 -12.82 -1.62 -0.51
CA GLY A 7 -14.17 -2.21 -0.47
C GLY A 7 -14.31 -3.42 0.47
N LYS A 8 -13.21 -3.95 1.01
CA LYS A 8 -13.14 -5.05 1.99
C LYS A 8 -12.74 -4.56 3.38
N LYS A 9 -12.77 -3.24 3.64
CA LYS A 9 -12.35 -2.60 4.89
C LYS A 9 -10.86 -2.78 5.22
N GLN A 10 -10.04 -3.01 4.21
CA GLN A 10 -8.61 -3.22 4.40
C GLN A 10 -7.86 -1.89 4.27
N PRO A 11 -6.88 -1.60 5.14
CA PRO A 11 -6.22 -0.29 5.16
C PRO A 11 -5.49 0.03 3.86
N LYS A 12 -5.66 1.27 3.38
CA LYS A 12 -4.99 1.80 2.20
C LYS A 12 -4.41 3.20 2.42
N VAL A 13 -3.45 3.57 1.59
CA VAL A 13 -2.87 4.90 1.49
C VAL A 13 -2.72 5.32 0.03
N GLU A 14 -3.07 6.57 -0.25
CA GLU A 14 -2.88 7.22 -1.54
C GLU A 14 -1.91 8.41 -1.37
N TRP A 15 -1.00 8.60 -2.33
CA TRP A 15 -0.09 9.73 -2.33
C TRP A 15 0.36 10.10 -3.74
N GLN A 16 0.84 11.34 -3.88
CA GLN A 16 1.38 11.83 -5.13
C GLN A 16 2.87 11.48 -5.28
N VAL A 17 3.24 11.10 -6.50
CA VAL A 17 4.62 10.83 -6.92
C VAL A 17 4.80 11.36 -8.34
N ALA A 18 5.75 12.27 -8.54
CA ALA A 18 6.07 12.84 -9.85
C ALA A 18 4.84 13.29 -10.68
N GLY A 19 3.88 13.96 -10.03
CA GLY A 19 2.65 14.45 -10.68
C GLY A 19 1.58 13.39 -10.96
N ALA A 20 1.79 12.14 -10.58
CA ALA A 20 0.81 11.06 -10.65
C ALA A 20 0.39 10.59 -9.25
N TRP A 21 -0.67 9.77 -9.17
CA TRP A 21 -1.12 9.16 -7.93
C TRP A 21 -0.74 7.68 -7.84
N LYS A 22 -0.35 7.27 -6.64
CA LYS A 22 -0.10 5.89 -6.25
C LYS A 22 -1.08 5.49 -5.15
N LEU A 23 -1.45 4.21 -5.17
CA LEU A 23 -2.28 3.57 -4.15
C LEU A 23 -1.53 2.35 -3.64
N ALA A 24 -1.37 2.27 -2.32
CA ALA A 24 -0.88 1.08 -1.63
C ALA A 24 -1.88 0.62 -0.58
N TRP A 25 -1.98 -0.68 -0.35
CA TRP A 25 -2.89 -1.27 0.62
C TRP A 25 -2.33 -2.55 1.21
N ILE A 26 -2.83 -2.90 2.38
CA ILE A 26 -2.51 -4.17 3.04
C ILE A 26 -3.61 -5.17 2.72
N GLN A 27 -3.24 -6.31 2.16
CA GLN A 27 -4.15 -7.42 1.98
C GLN A 27 -4.09 -8.40 3.13
N ASP A 28 -5.25 -8.66 3.74
CA ASP A 28 -5.42 -9.83 4.62
C ASP A 28 -5.76 -11.06 3.79
N ARG A 29 -4.87 -12.05 3.83
CA ARG A 29 -4.97 -13.34 3.15
C ARG A 29 -4.99 -14.51 4.14
N ARG A 30 -5.09 -14.26 5.44
CA ARG A 30 -5.18 -15.33 6.46
C ARG A 30 -6.36 -16.25 6.17
N GLY A 31 -6.11 -17.56 6.20
CA GLY A 31 -7.12 -18.57 5.92
C GLY A 31 -7.58 -18.64 4.46
N THR A 32 -6.87 -17.97 3.53
CA THR A 32 -7.12 -18.10 2.09
C THR A 32 -6.06 -18.99 1.43
N ASP A 33 -6.41 -19.57 0.29
CA ASP A 33 -5.50 -20.33 -0.59
C ASP A 33 -4.47 -19.43 -1.30
N LYS A 34 -4.63 -18.10 -1.21
CA LYS A 34 -3.78 -17.09 -1.85
C LYS A 34 -2.60 -16.64 -0.98
N ASP A 35 -2.46 -17.20 0.21
CA ASP A 35 -1.32 -16.97 1.11
C ASP A 35 -0.14 -17.90 0.78
N TRP A 36 0.43 -17.72 -0.41
CA TRP A 36 1.51 -18.57 -0.92
C TRP A 36 2.78 -18.50 -0.07
N ALA A 37 3.03 -17.37 0.61
CA ALA A 37 4.19 -17.15 1.46
C ALA A 37 3.94 -17.50 2.95
N GLY A 38 2.71 -17.87 3.33
CA GLY A 38 2.33 -18.19 4.71
C GLY A 38 2.46 -17.04 5.70
N THR A 39 2.49 -15.78 5.23
CA THR A 39 2.65 -14.59 6.08
C THR A 39 1.32 -14.00 6.53
N GLY A 40 0.21 -14.40 5.90
CA GLY A 40 -1.14 -13.90 6.15
C GLY A 40 -1.41 -12.47 5.68
N ARG A 41 -0.40 -11.59 5.65
CA ARG A 41 -0.53 -10.20 5.16
C ARG A 41 0.42 -9.91 4.02
N TYR A 42 -0.03 -9.08 3.09
CA TYR A 42 0.72 -8.66 1.90
C TYR A 42 0.57 -7.15 1.69
N LEU A 43 1.66 -6.48 1.31
CA LEU A 43 1.62 -5.10 0.82
C LEU A 43 1.50 -5.14 -0.69
N ASN A 44 0.61 -4.33 -1.22
CA ASN A 44 0.43 -4.14 -2.65
C ASN A 44 0.50 -2.65 -2.99
N VAL A 45 0.93 -2.33 -4.22
CA VAL A 45 1.03 -0.96 -4.73
C VAL A 45 0.77 -0.91 -6.22
N VAL A 46 0.05 0.12 -6.68
CA VAL A 46 -0.22 0.41 -8.10
C VAL A 46 -0.25 1.92 -8.39
N ARG A 47 -0.29 2.28 -9.67
CA ARG A 47 -0.65 3.64 -10.12
C ARG A 47 -2.18 3.74 -10.20
N THR A 48 -2.72 4.91 -9.88
CA THR A 48 -4.13 5.23 -10.10
C THR A 48 -4.27 6.45 -11.02
N GLU A 49 -5.46 6.62 -11.59
CA GLU A 49 -5.79 7.78 -12.43
C GLU A 49 -5.96 9.07 -11.60
N GLY A 50 -6.32 8.93 -10.33
CA GLY A 50 -6.51 10.03 -9.40
C GLY A 50 -6.71 9.56 -7.95
N PRO A 51 -6.91 10.49 -7.01
CA PRO A 51 -7.25 10.18 -5.62
C PRO A 51 -8.66 9.57 -5.56
N GLY A 52 -8.85 8.59 -4.68
CA GLY A 52 -10.10 7.85 -4.54
C GLY A 52 -10.40 6.87 -5.68
N CYS A 53 -9.60 6.85 -6.75
CA CYS A 53 -9.73 5.88 -7.83
C CYS A 53 -9.25 4.49 -7.36
N GLY A 54 -9.92 3.44 -7.83
CA GLY A 54 -9.54 2.06 -7.56
C GLY A 54 -8.15 1.71 -8.14
N PRO A 55 -7.62 0.51 -7.82
CA PRO A 55 -6.33 0.06 -8.32
C PRO A 55 -6.33 -0.06 -9.84
N GLY A 56 -5.30 0.49 -10.50
CA GLY A 56 -5.05 0.33 -11.93
C GLY A 56 -3.94 -0.68 -12.21
N GLY A 57 -4.25 -1.75 -12.93
CA GLY A 57 -3.27 -2.77 -13.36
C GLY A 57 -2.97 -3.86 -12.34
N ASN A 58 -1.88 -4.60 -12.56
CA ASN A 58 -1.47 -5.75 -11.75
C ASN A 58 -0.52 -5.30 -10.64
N ALA A 59 -0.95 -5.43 -9.39
CA ALA A 59 -0.09 -5.16 -8.24
C ALA A 59 0.92 -6.29 -8.04
N THR A 60 2.10 -5.93 -7.56
CA THR A 60 3.07 -6.91 -7.03
C THR A 60 2.77 -7.19 -5.57
N ASP A 61 2.89 -8.46 -5.18
CA ASP A 61 2.70 -8.95 -3.81
C ASP A 61 4.02 -8.88 -3.03
N PHE A 62 4.02 -8.15 -1.91
CA PHE A 62 5.13 -8.16 -0.95
C PHE A 62 4.67 -8.81 0.37
N PRO A 63 5.10 -10.04 0.70
CA PRO A 63 4.76 -10.69 1.97
C PRO A 63 5.23 -9.88 3.18
N ILE A 64 4.39 -9.78 4.22
CA ILE A 64 4.68 -9.00 5.44
C ILE A 64 4.88 -9.92 6.64
N THR A 65 6.09 -9.97 7.17
CA THR A 65 6.42 -10.63 8.45
C THR A 65 6.55 -9.65 9.62
N SER A 66 6.55 -8.35 9.35
CA SER A 66 6.71 -7.29 10.35
C SER A 66 5.55 -7.27 11.35
N ALA A 67 5.84 -7.10 12.64
CA ALA A 67 4.84 -6.94 13.70
C ALA A 67 4.16 -5.56 13.72
N LEU A 68 4.57 -4.63 12.86
CA LEU A 68 3.99 -3.29 12.77
C LEU A 68 2.50 -3.35 12.37
N SER A 69 1.74 -2.36 12.84
CA SER A 69 0.36 -2.16 12.37
C SER A 69 0.33 -1.79 10.89
N ASP A 70 -0.77 -2.11 10.22
CA ASP A 70 -0.96 -1.85 8.79
C ASP A 70 -0.72 -0.36 8.45
N ARG A 71 -1.20 0.56 9.30
CA ARG A 71 -0.96 2.00 9.13
C ARG A 71 0.53 2.37 9.25
N GLN A 72 1.26 1.78 10.19
CA GLN A 72 2.70 2.01 10.33
C GLN A 72 3.46 1.46 9.12
N ILE A 73 3.08 0.29 8.61
CA ILE A 73 3.69 -0.32 7.42
C ILE A 73 3.48 0.59 6.21
N LEU A 74 2.24 1.02 5.96
CA LEU A 74 1.92 1.92 4.85
C LEU A 74 2.67 3.25 4.95
N THR A 75 2.75 3.84 6.15
CA THR A 75 3.53 5.06 6.40
C THR A 75 5.02 4.84 6.10
N ALA A 76 5.60 3.78 6.64
CA ALA A 76 7.02 3.46 6.45
C ALA A 76 7.34 3.20 4.97
N PHE A 77 6.45 2.50 4.26
CA PHE A 77 6.60 2.25 2.83
C PHE A 77 6.59 3.54 2.02
N VAL A 78 5.59 4.42 2.23
CA VAL A 78 5.50 5.69 1.49
C VAL A 78 6.71 6.59 1.78
N HIS A 79 7.13 6.69 3.04
CA HIS A 79 8.30 7.47 3.42
C HIS A 79 9.58 6.90 2.79
N ALA A 80 9.78 5.59 2.88
CA ALA A 80 10.97 4.93 2.33
C ALA A 80 11.04 5.07 0.81
N VAL A 81 9.95 4.78 0.08
CA VAL A 81 9.96 4.90 -1.38
C VAL A 81 10.14 6.35 -1.81
N SER A 82 9.53 7.32 -1.11
CA SER A 82 9.70 8.74 -1.43
C SER A 82 11.14 9.18 -1.20
N ALA A 83 11.74 8.81 -0.07
CA ALA A 83 13.15 9.10 0.22
C ALA A 83 14.11 8.46 -0.80
N VAL A 84 13.91 7.17 -1.12
CA VAL A 84 14.76 6.43 -2.07
C VAL A 84 14.66 7.01 -3.49
N THR A 85 13.48 7.48 -3.89
CA THR A 85 13.22 8.01 -5.25
C THR A 85 13.36 9.52 -5.36
N GLY A 86 13.77 10.22 -4.29
CA GLY A 86 13.95 11.67 -4.27
C GLY A 86 12.65 12.47 -4.40
N GLN A 87 11.51 11.85 -4.07
CA GLN A 87 10.20 12.50 -4.08
C GLN A 87 9.94 13.21 -2.75
N ALA A 88 9.06 14.21 -2.77
CA ALA A 88 8.63 14.87 -1.54
C ALA A 88 8.08 13.83 -0.55
N ILE A 89 8.64 13.81 0.66
CA ILE A 89 8.16 12.95 1.74
C ILE A 89 6.85 13.56 2.24
N PRO A 90 5.70 12.90 2.06
CA PRO A 90 4.45 13.49 2.48
C PRO A 90 4.35 13.53 4.00
N ASP A 91 3.83 14.62 4.55
CA ASP A 91 3.51 14.70 5.97
C ASP A 91 2.33 13.78 6.34
N LYS A 92 2.29 13.40 7.63
CA LYS A 92 1.33 12.46 8.23
C LYS A 92 -0.13 12.91 8.09
#